data_AF-A0A7K0TJH2-F1
#
_entry.id   AF-A0A7K0TJH2-F1
#
_cell.length_a   1.000
_cell.length_b   1.000
_cell.length_c   1.000
_cell.angle_alpha   90.00
_cell.angle_beta   90.00
_cell.angle_gamma   90.00
#
_symmetry.space_group_name_H-M   'P 1'
#
loop_
_entity.id
_entity.type
_entity.pdbx_description
1 polymer ?
#
loop_
_entity_poly.entity_id
_entity_poly.type
_entity_poly.pdbx_seq_one_letter_code
_entity_poly.pdbx_strand_id
1 'polypeptide(L)' 'MSLFTSRAVPALLREMNERKVLDTLRAQGALHAAEIARINGLSKPTTSVILRSLVD' A
#
# COMPACT_ATOMS: atom_id res chain seq x y z
N MET A 1 -13.76 -28.27 1.27
CA MET A 1 -12.76 -27.27 0.84
C MET A 1 -12.83 -26.11 1.84
N SER A 2 -12.00 -26.12 2.88
CA SER A 2 -12.07 -25.12 3.97
C SER A 2 -11.42 -23.82 3.51
N LEU A 3 -12.21 -22.74 3.44
CA LEU A 3 -11.69 -21.38 3.27
C LEU A 3 -11.00 -20.99 4.57
N PHE A 4 -9.66 -21.09 4.61
CA PHE A 4 -8.87 -20.42 5.63
C PHE A 4 -9.04 -18.91 5.44
N THR A 5 -10.03 -18.33 6.12
CA THR A 5 -10.10 -16.87 6.30
C THR A 5 -9.03 -16.50 7.31
N SER A 6 -7.77 -16.43 6.88
CA SER A 6 -6.68 -15.96 7.75
C SER A 6 -7.07 -14.57 8.22
N ARG A 7 -7.31 -14.41 9.52
CA ARG A 7 -7.65 -13.11 10.09
C ARG A 7 -6.47 -12.18 9.83
N ALA A 8 -6.69 -11.18 8.98
CA ALA A 8 -5.62 -10.28 8.62
C ALA A 8 -5.15 -9.52 9.86
N VAL A 9 -3.84 -9.56 10.13
CA VAL A 9 -3.23 -8.78 11.21
C VAL A 9 -3.07 -7.35 10.69
N PRO A 10 -3.72 -6.33 11.28
CA PRO A 10 -3.74 -4.98 10.73
C PRO A 10 -2.34 -4.38 10.51
N ALA A 11 -1.39 -4.67 11.41
CA ALA A 11 0.00 -4.23 11.28
C ALA A 11 0.69 -4.86 10.05
N LEU A 12 0.50 -6.17 9.84
CA LEU A 12 1.07 -6.86 8.68
C LEU A 12 0.47 -6.36 7.36
N LEU A 13 -0.85 -6.14 7.30
CA LEU A 13 -1.49 -5.56 6.12
C LEU A 13 -0.91 -4.19 5.77
N ARG A 14 -0.65 -3.37 6.79
CA ARG A 14 -0.03 -2.06 6.59
C ARG A 14 1.37 -2.20 6.01
N GLU A 15 2.21 -3.04 6.60
CA GLU A 15 3.58 -3.30 6.12
C GLU A 15 3.60 -3.79 4.66
N MET A 16 2.69 -4.72 4.31
CA MET A 16 2.55 -5.22 2.94
C MET A 16 2.17 -4.11 1.96
N ASN A 17 1.27 -3.21 2.36
CA ASN A 17 0.85 -2.10 1.51
C ASN A 17 1.97 -1.05 1.35
N GLU A 18 2.72 -0.75 2.42
CA GLU A 18 3.88 0.15 2.37
C GLU A 18 4.93 -0.38 1.39
N ARG A 19 5.22 -1.69 1.44
CA ARG A 19 6.16 -2.32 0.52
C ARG A 19 5.70 -2.26 -0.93
N LYS A 20 4.43 -2.56 -1.21
CA LYS A 20 3.84 -2.41 -2.55
C LYS A 20 3.97 -1.00 -3.11
N VAL A 21 3.68 0.01 -2.29
CA VAL A 21 3.80 1.42 -2.70
C VAL A 21 5.25 1.79 -2.98
N LEU A 22 6.19 1.37 -2.13
CA LEU A 22 7.61 1.62 -2.32
C LEU A 22 8.15 0.94 -3.60
N ASP A 23 7.73 -0.29 -3.87
CA ASP A 23 8.11 -1.00 -5.09
C ASP A 23 7.55 -0.30 -6.35
N THR A 24 6.32 0.23 -6.27
CA THR A 24 5.74 1.05 -7.35
C THR A 24 6.58 2.30 -7.62
N LEU A 25 6.94 3.05 -6.56
CA LEU A 25 7.77 4.25 -6.66
C LEU A 25 9.16 3.96 -7.22
N ARG A 26 9.77 2.84 -6.83
CA ARG A 26 11.08 2.41 -7.37
C ARG A 26 11.01 2.05 -8.84
N ALA A 27 9.93 1.40 -9.26
CA ALA A 27 9.76 0.97 -10.64
C ALA A 27 9.38 2.12 -11.59
N GLN A 28 8.56 3.07 -11.13
CA GLN A 28 7.97 4.11 -11.98
C GLN A 28 8.50 5.53 -11.70
N GLY A 29 9.28 5.72 -10.64
CA GLY A 29 9.72 7.03 -10.19
C GLY A 29 8.61 7.80 -9.46
N ALA A 30 8.73 9.13 -9.46
CA ALA A 30 7.78 10.01 -8.80
C ALA A 30 6.41 9.98 -9.50
N LEU A 31 5.36 9.68 -8.73
CA LEU A 31 3.98 9.63 -9.22
C LEU A 31 3.06 10.46 -8.32
N HIS A 32 1.92 10.87 -8.88
CA HIS A 32 0.87 11.50 -8.10
C HIS A 32 0.22 10.46 -7.15
N ALA A 33 -0.12 10.85 -5.91
CA ALA A 33 -0.66 9.94 -4.91
C ALA A 33 -1.94 9.19 -5.38
N ALA A 34 -2.79 9.87 -6.15
CA ALA A 34 -3.98 9.25 -6.74
C ALA A 34 -3.64 8.14 -7.76
N GLU A 35 -2.50 8.25 -8.45
CA GLU A 35 -2.04 7.23 -9.39
C GLU A 35 -1.50 6.01 -8.66
N ILE A 36 -0.70 6.22 -7.62
CA ILE A 36 -0.20 5.17 -6.73
C ILE A 36 -1.37 4.37 -6.13
N ALA A 37 -2.43 5.06 -5.69
CA ALA A 37 -3.64 4.45 -5.16
C ALA A 37 -4.31 3.50 -6.18
N ARG A 38 -4.46 3.96 -7.44
CA ARG A 38 -5.05 3.17 -8.52
C ARG A 38 -4.22 1.93 -8.84
N ILE A 39 -2.90 2.10 -9.03
CA ILE A 39 -1.98 1.00 -9.36
C ILE A 39 -2.00 -0.09 -8.29
N ASN A 40 -2.06 0.30 -7.01
CA ASN A 40 -1.95 -0.64 -5.90
C ASN A 40 -3.30 -1.16 -5.39
N GLY A 41 -4.43 -0.70 -5.96
CA GLY A 41 -5.77 -1.04 -5.49
C GLY A 41 -6.06 -0.52 -4.08
N LEU A 42 -5.45 0.61 -3.71
CA LEU A 42 -5.59 1.22 -2.38
C LEU A 42 -6.57 2.40 -2.42
N SER A 43 -7.18 2.67 -1.27
CA SER A 43 -7.94 3.91 -1.10
C SER A 43 -7.00 5.14 -1.09
N LYS A 44 -7.53 6.31 -1.48
CA LYS A 44 -6.77 7.57 -1.37
C LYS A 44 -6.32 7.86 0.06
N PRO A 45 -7.16 7.72 1.12
CA PRO A 45 -6.71 7.89 2.50
C PRO A 45 -5.57 6.93 2.89
N THR A 46 -5.68 5.65 2.56
CA THR A 46 -4.64 4.65 2.85
C THR A 46 -3.32 5.02 2.18
N THR A 47 -3.38 5.42 0.90
CA THR A 47 -2.20 5.81 0.13
C THR A 47 -1.52 7.04 0.73
N SER A 48 -2.29 8.05 1.15
CA SER A 48 -1.76 9.25 1.79
C SER A 48 -0.99 8.94 3.08
N VAL A 49 -1.57 8.08 3.94
CA VAL A 49 -0.93 7.65 5.20
C VAL A 49 0.38 6.92 4.96
N ILE A 50 0.41 6.03 3.95
CA ILE A 50 1.61 5.28 3.58
C ILE A 50 2.69 6.22 3.03
N LEU A 51 2.34 7.12 2.11
CA LEU A 51 3.31 8.04 1.52
C LEU A 51 3.94 8.95 2.59
N ARG A 52 3.14 9.39 3.57
CA ARG A 52 3.65 10.14 4.72
C ARG A 52 4.63 9.31 5.56
N SER A 53 4.34 8.04 5.84
CA SER A 53 5.25 7.21 6.64
C SER A 53 6.54 6.78 5.94
N LEU A 54 6.68 7.03 4.62
CA LEU A 54 7.93 6.80 3.89
C LEU A 54 8.90 7.97 3.97
N VAL A 55 8.43 9.16 4.38
CA VAL A 55 9.22 10.40 4.43
C VAL A 55 9.34 10.98 5.85
N ASP A 56 8.49 10.55 6.78
CA ASP A 56 8.65 10.76 8.22
C ASP A 56 9.76 9.83 8.77
#